data_AF-A0A7X6UMG5-F1
#
_entry.id   AF-A0A7X6UMG5-F1
#
_cell.length_a   1.000
_cell.length_b   1.000
_cell.length_c   1.000
_cell.angle_alpha   90.00
_cell.angle_beta   90.00
_cell.angle_gamma   90.00
#
_symmetry.space_group_name_H-M   'P 1'
#
loop_
_entity.id
_entity.type
_entity.pdbx_description
1 polymer ?
#
loop_
_entity_poly.entity_id
_entity_poly.type
_entity_poly.pdbx_seq_one_letter_code
_entity_poly.pdbx_strand_id
1 'polypeptide(L)'
;MNESEYTVALRLRENGNHTVTFGNNRSFLNAHSFRFDTAYLSEKPEDFIAVLTKIIIAEIPSGSSVHWLFCGHPVNPKLVSKLHEILARTYPSNYIVPEKPESFHAQSLAIRALNNRYPVNLRQNEFAHPNFQKRAGNRLIRACQMVIAAGLLLALISFGLTKTLNSKIDRLDTRVKELAHQMIPGSQISYPGLEVYEAEKALEEESGALHSFYELFDKSNTALINEILEQANLYHLSLASLSVGKGKLTVSGTASDWDNCQKYRDHLSKCGYSLSLNRRESLADSKVYFTITGHFGNAE
;
A
#
# COMPACT_ATOMS: atom_id res chain seq x y z
N MET A 1 -19.19 -40.67 -6.49
CA MET A 1 -18.27 -39.81 -5.72
C MET A 1 -17.45 -39.03 -6.74
N ASN A 2 -17.47 -37.69 -6.71
CA ASN A 2 -16.60 -36.91 -7.58
C ASN A 2 -15.17 -37.06 -7.06
N GLU A 3 -14.37 -37.88 -7.73
CA GLU A 3 -12.92 -37.91 -7.47
C GLU A 3 -12.38 -36.49 -7.69
N SER A 4 -11.92 -35.88 -6.62
CA SER A 4 -11.35 -34.53 -6.69
C SER A 4 -9.98 -34.64 -7.33
N GLU A 5 -9.85 -34.08 -8.52
CA GLU A 5 -8.63 -34.11 -9.30
C GLU A 5 -7.76 -32.89 -8.94
N TYR A 6 -6.61 -33.16 -8.32
CA TYR A 6 -5.67 -32.14 -7.90
C TYR A 6 -4.65 -31.89 -8.99
N THR A 7 -4.19 -30.65 -9.13
CA THR A 7 -3.04 -30.30 -9.98
C THR A 7 -1.93 -29.78 -9.08
N VAL A 8 -0.76 -30.40 -9.15
CA VAL A 8 0.44 -29.96 -8.45
C VAL A 8 1.47 -29.50 -9.47
N ALA A 9 1.74 -28.20 -9.46
CA ALA A 9 2.77 -27.62 -10.30
C ALA A 9 4.02 -27.29 -9.48
N LEU A 10 5.12 -28.00 -9.77
CA LEU A 10 6.44 -27.77 -9.20
C LEU A 10 7.26 -26.92 -10.16
N ARG A 11 7.58 -25.69 -9.74
CA ARG A 11 8.46 -24.78 -10.46
C ARG A 11 9.87 -24.82 -9.89
N LEU A 12 10.83 -25.28 -10.69
CA LEU A 12 12.26 -25.25 -10.38
C LEU A 12 12.91 -23.97 -10.89
N ARG A 13 13.84 -23.38 -10.13
CA ARG A 13 14.56 -22.15 -10.52
C ARG A 13 16.05 -22.29 -10.22
N GLU A 14 16.88 -21.74 -11.10
CA GLU A 14 18.35 -21.68 -10.93
C GLU A 14 18.79 -21.07 -9.61
N ASN A 15 18.14 -19.98 -9.19
CA ASN A 15 18.49 -19.25 -7.97
C ASN A 15 18.13 -20.00 -6.68
N GLY A 16 17.71 -21.26 -6.79
CA GLY A 16 17.35 -22.14 -5.69
C GLY A 16 16.01 -21.82 -5.03
N ASN A 17 15.23 -20.87 -5.55
CA ASN A 17 13.91 -20.57 -5.01
C ASN A 17 12.85 -21.38 -5.77
N HIS A 18 12.54 -22.55 -5.25
CA HIS A 18 11.55 -23.46 -5.82
C HIS A 18 10.16 -23.10 -5.31
N THR A 19 9.14 -23.38 -6.11
CA THR A 19 7.75 -23.12 -5.73
C THR A 19 6.89 -24.32 -6.08
N VAL A 20 6.08 -24.78 -5.15
CA VAL A 20 5.03 -25.77 -5.39
C VAL A 20 3.70 -25.07 -5.31
N THR A 21 2.83 -25.32 -6.27
CA THR A 21 1.49 -24.76 -6.30
C THR A 21 0.47 -25.88 -6.43
N PHE A 22 -0.60 -25.76 -5.65
CA PHE A 22 -1.67 -26.73 -5.52
C PHE A 22 -2.95 -26.11 -6.07
N GLY A 23 -3.68 -26.87 -6.87
CA GLY A 23 -5.00 -26.52 -7.38
C GLY A 23 -5.92 -27.73 -7.44
N ASN A 24 -7.22 -27.48 -7.54
CA ASN A 24 -8.26 -28.50 -7.70
C ASN A 24 -9.35 -27.92 -8.61
N ASN A 25 -9.73 -28.61 -9.68
CA ASN A 25 -10.85 -28.22 -10.55
C ASN A 25 -10.89 -26.73 -10.92
N ARG A 26 -9.75 -26.20 -11.41
CA ARG A 26 -9.54 -24.78 -11.80
C ARG A 26 -9.52 -23.78 -10.63
N SER A 27 -9.71 -24.23 -9.41
CA SER A 27 -9.46 -23.44 -8.21
C SER A 27 -8.01 -23.61 -7.76
N PHE A 28 -7.44 -22.56 -7.19
CA PHE A 28 -6.18 -22.67 -6.48
C PHE A 28 -6.43 -22.98 -5.01
N LEU A 29 -5.57 -23.81 -4.46
CA LEU A 29 -5.59 -24.16 -3.05
C LEU A 29 -4.48 -23.44 -2.30
N ASN A 30 -3.22 -23.77 -2.61
CA ASN A 30 -2.09 -23.25 -1.85
C ASN A 30 -0.79 -23.16 -2.66
N ALA A 31 0.18 -22.39 -2.17
CA ALA A 31 1.49 -22.23 -2.76
C ALA A 31 2.55 -22.19 -1.68
N HIS A 32 3.58 -23.01 -1.85
CA HIS A 32 4.71 -23.10 -0.94
C HIS A 32 5.98 -22.71 -1.69
N SER A 33 6.77 -21.83 -1.10
CA SER A 33 8.08 -21.44 -1.62
C SER A 33 9.15 -21.89 -0.64
N PHE A 34 10.18 -22.54 -1.14
CA PHE A 34 11.29 -23.01 -0.33
C PHE A 34 12.60 -22.86 -1.10
N ARG A 35 13.69 -22.73 -0.34
CA ARG A 35 15.02 -22.46 -0.88
C ARG A 35 15.88 -23.71 -0.77
N PHE A 36 16.30 -24.23 -1.91
CA PHE A 36 17.28 -25.31 -2.04
C PHE A 36 18.26 -24.94 -3.12
N ASP A 37 19.55 -25.12 -2.90
CA ASP A 37 20.53 -24.87 -3.95
C ASP A 37 20.36 -25.91 -5.08
N THR A 38 20.34 -25.46 -6.33
CA THR A 38 20.16 -26.34 -7.49
C THR A 38 21.32 -27.32 -7.67
N ALA A 39 22.53 -26.91 -7.28
CA ALA A 39 23.69 -27.81 -7.21
C ALA A 39 23.44 -28.91 -6.18
N TYR A 40 22.98 -28.53 -4.97
CA TYR A 40 22.64 -29.46 -3.89
C TYR A 40 21.53 -30.44 -4.28
N LEU A 41 20.51 -29.98 -5.03
CA LEU A 41 19.42 -30.84 -5.51
C LEU A 41 19.90 -31.95 -6.44
N SER A 42 20.96 -31.72 -7.19
CA SER A 42 21.53 -32.72 -8.09
C SER A 42 22.30 -33.79 -7.32
N GLU A 43 22.94 -33.41 -6.21
CA GLU A 43 23.73 -34.31 -5.36
C GLU A 43 22.88 -35.12 -4.38
N LYS A 44 21.88 -34.48 -3.75
CA LYS A 44 21.04 -35.07 -2.68
C LYS A 44 19.56 -34.75 -2.89
N PRO A 45 18.91 -35.31 -3.92
CA PRO A 45 17.50 -35.08 -4.19
C PRO A 45 16.58 -35.62 -3.08
N GLU A 46 17.06 -36.56 -2.26
CA GLU A 46 16.26 -37.22 -1.22
C GLU A 46 15.78 -36.24 -0.13
N ASP A 47 16.63 -35.28 0.27
CA ASP A 47 16.28 -34.27 1.29
C ASP A 47 15.17 -33.34 0.78
N PHE A 48 15.28 -32.92 -0.48
CA PHE A 48 14.28 -32.10 -1.15
C PHE A 48 12.95 -32.85 -1.26
N ILE A 49 13.00 -34.12 -1.64
CA ILE A 49 11.81 -34.96 -1.73
C ILE A 49 11.17 -35.13 -0.36
N ALA A 50 11.95 -35.34 0.71
CA ALA A 50 11.40 -35.46 2.06
C ALA A 50 10.61 -34.20 2.47
N VAL A 51 11.12 -33.00 2.16
CA VAL A 51 10.41 -31.75 2.40
C VAL A 51 9.18 -31.63 1.50
N LEU A 52 9.32 -31.91 0.21
CA LEU A 52 8.25 -31.83 -0.77
C LEU A 52 7.08 -32.77 -0.40
N THR A 53 7.38 -34.00 -0.03
CA THR A 53 6.40 -35.01 0.40
C THR A 53 5.66 -34.58 1.67
N LYS A 54 6.36 -33.98 2.66
CA LYS A 54 5.69 -33.41 3.85
C LYS A 54 4.68 -32.32 3.48
N ILE A 55 5.05 -31.44 2.55
CA ILE A 55 4.15 -30.38 2.07
C ILE A 55 2.95 -31.00 1.33
N ILE A 56 3.19 -31.97 0.45
CA ILE A 56 2.10 -32.60 -0.33
C ILE A 56 1.12 -33.34 0.58
N ILE A 57 1.60 -34.15 1.54
CA ILE A 57 0.75 -34.90 2.47
C ILE A 57 -0.12 -33.95 3.32
N ALA A 58 0.39 -32.76 3.65
CA ALA A 58 -0.37 -31.77 4.39
C ALA A 58 -1.49 -31.10 3.55
N GLU A 59 -1.33 -31.02 2.24
CA GLU A 59 -2.23 -30.27 1.35
C GLU A 59 -3.19 -31.14 0.54
N ILE A 60 -2.82 -32.40 0.27
CA ILE A 60 -3.59 -33.33 -0.57
C ILE A 60 -4.00 -34.55 0.25
N PRO A 61 -5.30 -34.90 0.28
CA PRO A 61 -5.76 -36.13 0.93
C PRO A 61 -5.16 -37.38 0.26
N SER A 62 -4.72 -38.34 1.08
CA SER A 62 -4.23 -39.64 0.62
C SER A 62 -5.26 -40.33 -0.30
N GLY A 63 -4.78 -40.87 -1.43
CA GLY A 63 -5.63 -41.56 -2.41
C GLY A 63 -6.28 -40.65 -3.47
N SER A 64 -6.00 -39.34 -3.46
CA SER A 64 -6.47 -38.42 -4.51
C SER A 64 -5.68 -38.58 -5.81
N SER A 65 -6.34 -38.36 -6.95
CA SER A 65 -5.67 -38.25 -8.27
C SER A 65 -4.94 -36.91 -8.37
N VAL A 66 -3.67 -36.92 -8.78
CA VAL A 66 -2.82 -35.72 -8.84
C VAL A 66 -2.22 -35.56 -10.23
N HIS A 67 -2.50 -34.50 -10.96
CA HIS A 67 -1.74 -34.14 -12.16
C HIS A 67 -0.47 -33.39 -11.81
N TRP A 68 0.68 -33.98 -12.16
CA TRP A 68 1.97 -33.36 -11.95
C TRP A 68 2.35 -32.46 -13.13
N LEU A 69 2.71 -31.22 -12.83
CA LEU A 69 3.29 -30.30 -13.80
C LEU A 69 4.66 -29.85 -13.31
N PHE A 70 5.72 -30.26 -13.99
CA PHE A 70 7.08 -29.81 -13.68
C PHE A 70 7.45 -28.70 -14.67
N CYS A 71 7.75 -27.51 -14.16
CA CYS A 71 8.09 -26.36 -15.00
C CYS A 71 9.27 -25.55 -14.42
N GLY A 72 9.80 -24.62 -15.21
CA GLY A 72 10.92 -23.74 -14.81
C GLY A 72 12.20 -24.00 -15.61
N HIS A 73 13.25 -23.22 -15.32
CA HIS A 73 14.52 -23.30 -16.01
C HIS A 73 15.66 -23.47 -14.98
N PRO A 74 16.64 -24.37 -15.21
CA PRO A 74 16.62 -25.50 -16.15
C PRO A 74 15.91 -26.69 -15.50
N VAL A 75 14.87 -27.21 -16.14
CA VAL A 75 14.28 -28.49 -15.74
C VAL A 75 15.16 -29.62 -16.28
N ASN A 76 15.95 -30.26 -15.40
CA ASN A 76 16.74 -31.44 -15.76
C ASN A 76 15.80 -32.67 -15.88
N PRO A 77 15.67 -33.31 -17.06
CA PRO A 77 14.77 -34.44 -17.25
C PRO A 77 15.06 -35.61 -16.31
N LYS A 78 16.34 -35.86 -15.98
CA LYS A 78 16.73 -36.92 -15.04
C LYS A 78 16.22 -36.65 -13.63
N LEU A 79 16.32 -35.39 -13.19
CA LEU A 79 15.82 -34.97 -11.88
C LEU A 79 14.29 -35.09 -11.83
N VAL A 80 13.58 -34.63 -12.87
CA VAL A 80 12.12 -34.75 -12.93
C VAL A 80 11.67 -36.20 -12.92
N SER A 81 12.32 -37.07 -13.69
CA SER A 81 11.98 -38.50 -13.72
C SER A 81 12.19 -39.13 -12.33
N LYS A 82 13.28 -38.80 -11.63
CA LYS A 82 13.54 -39.31 -10.28
C LYS A 82 12.53 -38.76 -9.25
N LEU A 83 12.19 -37.48 -9.35
CA LEU A 83 11.16 -36.85 -8.51
C LEU A 83 9.79 -37.51 -8.73
N HIS A 84 9.39 -37.69 -9.99
CA HIS A 84 8.13 -38.32 -10.34
C HIS A 84 8.08 -39.78 -9.90
N GLU A 85 9.15 -40.57 -10.12
CA GLU A 85 9.19 -41.97 -9.69
C GLU A 85 8.93 -42.12 -8.19
N ILE A 86 9.51 -41.23 -7.37
CA ILE A 86 9.35 -41.29 -5.92
C ILE A 86 7.97 -40.79 -5.49
N LEU A 87 7.48 -39.70 -6.09
CA LEU A 87 6.15 -39.16 -5.79
C LEU A 87 5.01 -40.08 -6.26
N ALA A 88 5.19 -40.76 -7.39
CA ALA A 88 4.22 -41.68 -7.98
C ALA A 88 3.95 -42.91 -7.12
N ARG A 89 4.87 -43.27 -6.21
CA ARG A 89 4.63 -44.34 -5.22
C ARG A 89 3.51 -43.99 -4.23
N THR A 90 3.32 -42.71 -3.96
CA THR A 90 2.29 -42.21 -3.03
C THR A 90 1.07 -41.67 -3.77
N TYR A 91 1.29 -41.00 -4.91
CA TYR A 91 0.23 -40.40 -5.73
C TYR A 91 0.43 -40.82 -7.19
N PRO A 92 -0.12 -41.98 -7.60
CA PRO A 92 0.10 -42.53 -8.94
C PRO A 92 -0.63 -41.69 -9.99
N SER A 93 0.12 -41.15 -10.95
CA SER A 93 -0.46 -40.33 -12.02
C SER A 93 0.55 -39.93 -13.09
N ASN A 94 0.03 -39.36 -14.18
CA ASN A 94 0.81 -38.80 -15.26
C ASN A 94 1.45 -37.46 -14.87
N TYR A 95 2.61 -37.18 -15.46
CA TYR A 95 3.27 -35.87 -15.35
C TYR A 95 3.44 -35.21 -16.72
N ILE A 96 3.48 -33.89 -16.70
CA ILE A 96 3.72 -33.06 -17.89
C ILE A 96 4.96 -32.20 -17.62
N VAL A 97 5.88 -32.17 -18.60
CA VAL A 97 7.01 -31.25 -18.65
C VAL A 97 6.85 -30.41 -19.93
N PRO A 98 6.62 -29.09 -19.83
CA PRO A 98 6.54 -28.25 -21.02
C PRO A 98 7.88 -28.22 -21.78
N GLU A 99 7.85 -28.46 -23.09
CA GLU A 99 9.05 -28.42 -23.95
C GLU A 99 9.76 -27.06 -23.93
N LYS A 100 8.97 -25.98 -23.80
CA LYS A 100 9.45 -24.61 -23.70
C LYS A 100 8.91 -23.98 -22.40
N PRO A 101 9.63 -24.09 -21.28
CA PRO A 101 9.16 -23.59 -19.99
C PRO A 101 8.93 -22.07 -20.01
N GLU A 102 9.69 -21.32 -20.81
CA GLU A 102 9.52 -19.88 -21.01
C GLU A 102 8.19 -19.58 -21.73
N SER A 103 7.83 -20.41 -22.71
CA SER A 103 6.57 -20.27 -23.45
C SER A 103 5.36 -20.62 -22.58
N PHE A 104 5.47 -21.59 -21.67
CA PHE A 104 4.43 -21.87 -20.69
C PHE A 104 4.21 -20.68 -19.74
N HIS A 105 5.29 -20.03 -19.30
CA HIS A 105 5.17 -18.80 -18.53
C HIS A 105 4.56 -17.66 -19.36
N ALA A 106 5.04 -17.44 -20.59
CA ALA A 106 4.49 -16.41 -21.47
C ALA A 106 3.01 -16.64 -21.82
N GLN A 107 2.61 -17.89 -22.08
CA GLN A 107 1.22 -18.26 -22.33
C GLN A 107 0.35 -18.08 -21.09
N SER A 108 0.81 -18.48 -19.90
CA SER A 108 0.08 -18.20 -18.66
C SER A 108 -0.04 -16.69 -18.41
N LEU A 109 0.96 -15.88 -18.81
CA LEU A 109 0.91 -14.41 -18.75
C LEU A 109 0.00 -13.79 -19.82
N ALA A 110 -0.07 -14.38 -21.02
CA ALA A 110 -0.91 -13.91 -22.12
C ALA A 110 -2.39 -14.27 -21.88
N ILE A 111 -2.67 -15.49 -21.43
CA ILE A 111 -4.00 -15.91 -20.94
C ILE A 111 -4.42 -15.02 -19.76
N ARG A 112 -3.48 -14.63 -18.88
CA ARG A 112 -3.68 -13.61 -17.83
C ARG A 112 -4.11 -12.24 -18.39
N ALA A 113 -3.52 -11.79 -19.50
CA ALA A 113 -3.85 -10.48 -20.08
C ALA A 113 -5.23 -10.49 -20.78
N LEU A 114 -5.64 -11.65 -21.30
CA LEU A 114 -6.85 -11.81 -22.09
C LEU A 114 -8.07 -12.22 -21.26
N ASN A 115 -7.90 -12.88 -20.11
CA ASN A 115 -8.99 -13.43 -19.31
C ASN A 115 -8.90 -12.99 -17.84
N ASN A 116 -9.67 -11.96 -17.46
CA ASN A 116 -9.91 -11.59 -16.05
C ASN A 116 -10.64 -12.68 -15.23
N ARG A 117 -11.06 -13.77 -15.88
CA ARG A 117 -11.88 -14.84 -15.30
C ARG A 117 -11.10 -15.90 -14.53
N TYR A 118 -9.77 -15.97 -14.66
CA TYR A 118 -8.94 -17.00 -14.01
C TYR A 118 -7.88 -16.36 -13.07
N PRO A 119 -8.10 -16.37 -11.74
CA PRO A 119 -7.25 -15.67 -10.78
C PRO A 119 -6.03 -16.51 -10.39
N VAL A 120 -5.02 -16.59 -11.25
CA VAL A 120 -3.75 -17.22 -10.89
C VAL A 120 -2.61 -16.22 -11.09
N ASN A 121 -2.12 -15.69 -9.96
CA ASN A 121 -0.88 -14.92 -9.72
C ASN A 121 -0.86 -13.38 -9.76
N LEU A 122 -2.01 -12.70 -9.69
CA LEU A 122 -2.13 -11.36 -9.11
C LEU A 122 -3.35 -11.28 -8.18
N ARG A 123 -3.38 -12.16 -7.20
CA ARG A 123 -4.53 -12.29 -6.30
C ARG A 123 -4.56 -11.13 -5.33
N GLN A 124 -5.72 -10.51 -5.23
CA GLN A 124 -6.05 -9.49 -4.26
C GLN A 124 -6.86 -10.13 -3.12
N ASN A 125 -6.85 -9.52 -1.94
CA ASN A 125 -7.64 -9.93 -0.78
C ASN A 125 -7.33 -11.37 -0.33
N GLU A 126 -8.35 -12.20 -0.10
CA GLU A 126 -8.26 -13.50 0.57
C GLU A 126 -7.38 -14.53 -0.15
N PHE A 127 -7.21 -14.41 -1.46
CA PHE A 127 -6.38 -15.34 -2.23
C PHE A 127 -4.95 -14.83 -2.44
N ALA A 128 -4.61 -13.63 -1.97
CA ALA A 128 -3.25 -13.10 -2.07
C ALA A 128 -2.28 -13.99 -1.28
N HIS A 129 -1.14 -14.31 -1.88
CA HIS A 129 -0.13 -15.14 -1.20
C HIS A 129 0.27 -14.46 0.12
N PRO A 130 0.33 -15.19 1.25
CA PRO A 130 0.56 -14.62 2.58
C PRO A 130 1.84 -13.78 2.66
N ASN A 131 2.91 -14.19 1.98
CA ASN A 131 4.15 -13.40 1.85
C ASN A 131 3.96 -12.03 1.19
N PHE A 132 3.05 -11.88 0.21
CA PHE A 132 2.76 -10.58 -0.38
C PHE A 132 1.94 -9.70 0.57
N GLN A 133 0.96 -10.27 1.27
CA GLN A 133 0.21 -9.54 2.31
C GLN A 133 1.14 -9.07 3.44
N LYS A 134 2.05 -9.94 3.92
CA LYS A 134 3.07 -9.59 4.92
C LYS A 134 4.00 -8.48 4.43
N ARG A 135 4.44 -8.53 3.16
CA ARG A 135 5.29 -7.48 2.56
C ARG A 135 4.55 -6.15 2.43
N ALA A 136 3.27 -6.16 2.03
CA ALA A 136 2.45 -4.96 1.96
C ALA A 136 2.27 -4.33 3.36
N GLY A 137 1.96 -5.14 4.38
CA GLY A 137 1.88 -4.69 5.77
C GLY A 137 3.20 -4.10 6.27
N ASN A 138 4.33 -4.78 6.03
CA ASN A 138 5.65 -4.27 6.41
C ASN A 138 6.02 -2.97 5.68
N ARG A 139 5.56 -2.77 4.44
CA ARG A 139 5.77 -1.53 3.70
C ARG A 139 5.01 -0.37 4.33
N LEU A 140 3.77 -0.59 4.76
CA LEU A 140 2.96 0.40 5.45
C LEU A 140 3.59 0.76 6.81
N ILE A 141 4.01 -0.25 7.59
CA ILE A 141 4.71 -0.03 8.87
C ILE A 141 5.98 0.80 8.66
N ARG A 142 6.80 0.47 7.65
CA ARG A 142 8.00 1.26 7.32
C ARG A 142 7.67 2.69 6.90
N ALA A 143 6.60 2.89 6.12
CA ALA A 143 6.16 4.23 5.73
C ALA A 143 5.74 5.05 6.96
N CYS A 144 4.95 4.47 7.88
CA CYS A 144 4.58 5.12 9.13
C CYS A 144 5.81 5.44 10.00
N GLN A 145 6.77 4.51 10.12
CA GLN A 145 8.02 4.73 10.83
C GLN A 145 8.83 5.89 10.24
N MET A 146 8.91 5.98 8.91
CA MET A 146 9.61 7.08 8.23
C MET A 146 8.92 8.43 8.46
N VAL A 147 7.58 8.48 8.45
CA VAL A 147 6.81 9.70 8.73
C VAL A 147 7.03 10.16 10.19
N ILE A 148 6.97 9.23 11.15
CA ILE A 148 7.24 9.53 12.56
C ILE A 148 8.69 10.03 12.74
N ALA A 149 9.65 9.36 12.11
CA ALA A 149 11.06 9.77 12.17
C ALA A 149 11.27 11.17 11.57
N ALA A 150 10.64 11.48 10.45
CA ALA A 150 10.68 12.81 9.85
C ALA A 150 10.05 13.87 10.77
N GLY A 151 8.92 13.56 11.41
CA GLY A 151 8.27 14.44 12.39
C GLY A 151 9.15 14.73 13.61
N LEU A 152 9.78 13.69 14.18
CA LEU A 152 10.73 13.85 15.29
C LEU A 152 11.96 14.67 14.90
N LEU A 153 12.48 14.46 13.70
CA LEU A 153 13.63 15.19 13.18
C LEU A 153 13.28 16.68 12.99
N LEU A 154 12.08 16.98 12.46
CA LEU A 154 11.58 18.35 12.34
C LEU A 154 11.42 19.03 13.70
N ALA A 155 10.88 18.31 14.70
CA ALA A 155 10.72 18.81 16.06
C ALA A 155 12.08 19.10 16.72
N LEU A 156 13.07 18.22 16.53
CA LEU A 156 14.43 18.42 17.05
C LEU A 156 15.13 19.63 16.40
N ILE A 157 14.96 19.83 15.09
CA ILE A 157 15.49 21.01 14.40
C ILE A 157 14.82 22.27 14.93
N SER A 158 13.50 22.27 15.06
CA SER A 158 12.74 23.41 15.60
C SER A 158 13.19 23.77 17.02
N PHE A 159 13.34 22.77 17.89
CA PHE A 159 13.85 22.94 19.25
C PHE A 159 15.30 23.47 19.28
N GLY A 160 16.15 22.95 18.38
CA GLY A 160 17.53 23.42 18.24
C GLY A 160 17.59 24.90 17.83
N LEU A 161 16.79 25.29 16.84
CA LEU A 161 16.71 26.67 16.36
C LEU A 161 16.23 27.62 17.45
N THR A 162 15.12 27.30 18.13
CA THR A 162 14.61 28.12 19.25
C THR A 162 15.64 28.26 20.37
N LYS A 163 16.32 27.17 20.75
CA LYS A 163 17.37 27.23 21.77
C LYS A 163 18.54 28.12 21.34
N THR A 164 18.98 28.04 20.08
CA THR A 164 20.07 28.89 19.57
C THR A 164 19.67 30.36 19.46
N LEU A 165 18.42 30.66 19.09
CA LEU A 165 17.87 32.01 19.06
C LEU A 165 17.84 32.60 20.47
N ASN A 166 17.28 31.88 21.44
CA ASN A 166 17.23 32.34 22.83
C ASN A 166 18.63 32.57 23.40
N SER A 167 19.59 31.68 23.13
CA SER A 167 20.98 31.87 23.56
C SER A 167 21.65 33.09 22.92
N LYS A 168 21.26 33.47 21.70
CA LYS A 168 21.76 34.70 21.07
C LYS A 168 21.14 35.94 21.72
N ILE A 169 19.84 35.90 22.01
CA ILE A 169 19.12 36.98 22.72
C ILE A 169 19.76 37.20 24.10
N ASP A 170 19.98 36.13 24.88
CA ASP A 170 20.59 36.23 26.21
C ASP A 170 22.01 36.83 26.15
N ARG A 171 22.80 36.47 25.13
CA ARG A 171 24.14 37.03 24.93
C ARG A 171 24.12 38.51 24.55
N LEU A 172 23.14 38.92 23.74
CA LEU A 172 22.96 40.34 23.39
C LEU A 172 22.54 41.13 24.63
N ASP A 173 21.56 40.65 25.39
CA ASP A 173 21.11 41.29 26.62
C ASP A 173 22.25 41.42 27.65
N THR A 174 23.09 40.38 27.80
CA THR A 174 24.27 40.43 28.67
C THR A 174 25.28 41.48 28.21
N ARG A 175 25.57 41.56 26.91
CA ARG A 175 26.51 42.56 26.34
C ARG A 175 25.99 43.98 26.49
N VAL A 176 24.70 44.20 26.26
CA VAL A 176 24.05 45.50 26.44
C VAL A 176 24.16 45.92 27.91
N LYS A 177 23.91 45.01 28.85
CA LYS A 177 24.10 45.26 30.29
C LYS A 177 25.55 45.59 30.65
N GLU A 178 26.52 44.87 30.10
CA GLU A 178 27.95 45.16 30.32
C GLU A 178 28.35 46.54 29.79
N LEU A 179 27.93 46.89 28.56
CA LEU A 179 28.17 48.21 27.95
C LEU A 179 27.51 49.34 28.75
N ALA A 180 26.27 49.15 29.19
CA ALA A 180 25.57 50.11 30.04
C ALA A 180 26.31 50.35 31.37
N HIS A 181 26.85 49.28 31.98
CA HIS A 181 27.61 49.39 33.23
C HIS A 181 28.94 50.12 33.05
N GLN A 182 29.58 49.98 31.88
CA GLN A 182 30.81 50.71 31.54
C GLN A 182 30.56 52.20 31.29
N MET A 183 29.40 52.58 30.72
CA MET A 183 29.10 53.98 30.41
C MET A 183 28.63 54.80 31.62
N ILE A 184 27.93 54.19 32.58
CA ILE A 184 27.44 54.88 33.79
C ILE A 184 27.64 53.97 35.03
N PRO A 185 28.77 54.07 35.74
CA PRO A 185 29.04 53.29 36.94
C PRO A 185 27.99 53.54 38.02
N GLY A 186 27.28 52.49 38.44
CA GLY A 186 26.26 52.56 39.49
C GLY A 186 24.80 52.65 39.00
N SER A 187 24.55 52.73 37.69
CA SER A 187 23.19 52.60 37.16
C SER A 187 22.82 51.11 36.98
N GLN A 188 21.79 50.65 37.71
CA GLN A 188 21.09 49.41 37.39
C GLN A 188 19.99 49.74 36.37
N ILE A 189 20.29 49.58 35.08
CA ILE A 189 19.26 49.68 34.04
C ILE A 189 18.47 48.38 34.07
N SER A 190 17.31 48.40 34.75
CA SER A 190 16.39 47.24 34.87
C SER A 190 15.46 47.04 33.67
N TYR A 191 15.57 47.86 32.62
CA TYR A 191 14.73 47.73 31.44
C TYR A 191 15.41 46.86 30.38
N PRO A 192 14.73 45.84 29.83
CA PRO A 192 15.19 45.23 28.59
C PRO A 192 15.33 46.34 27.55
N GLY A 193 16.51 46.43 26.94
CA GLY A 193 16.88 47.56 26.09
C GLY A 193 15.92 47.75 24.92
N LEU A 194 15.85 48.98 24.39
CA LEU A 194 15.07 49.34 23.20
C LEU A 194 15.30 48.35 22.03
N GLU A 195 16.49 47.76 21.96
CA GLU A 195 16.88 46.72 21.00
C GLU A 195 16.06 45.42 21.11
N VAL A 196 15.70 44.99 22.33
CA VAL A 196 14.85 43.80 22.54
C VAL A 196 13.43 44.09 22.09
N TYR A 197 12.93 45.29 22.39
CA TYR A 197 11.61 45.74 21.94
C TYR A 197 11.54 45.87 20.40
N GLU A 198 12.58 46.41 19.76
CA GLU A 198 12.65 46.47 18.29
C GLU A 198 12.77 45.08 17.65
N ALA A 199 13.51 44.16 18.27
CA ALA A 199 13.60 42.77 17.80
C ALA A 199 12.27 42.02 17.94
N GLU A 200 11.57 42.17 19.07
CA GLU A 200 10.23 41.60 19.27
C GLU A 200 9.24 42.18 18.26
N LYS A 201 9.26 43.50 18.04
CA LYS A 201 8.40 44.17 17.06
C LYS A 201 8.67 43.69 15.63
N ALA A 202 9.95 43.54 15.23
CA ALA A 202 10.30 43.00 13.93
C ALA A 202 9.83 41.55 13.75
N LEU A 203 9.90 40.74 14.81
CA LEU A 203 9.40 39.37 14.82
C LEU A 203 7.86 39.32 14.70
N GLU A 204 7.17 40.28 15.33
CA GLU A 204 5.72 40.44 15.26
C GLU A 204 5.27 40.87 13.85
N GLU A 205 5.98 41.82 13.23
CA GLU A 205 5.75 42.25 11.83
C GLU A 205 5.99 41.11 10.83
N GLU A 206 7.04 40.31 11.03
CA GLU A 206 7.33 39.13 10.21
C GLU A 206 6.30 38.00 10.44
N SER A 207 5.81 37.83 11.66
CA SER A 207 4.71 36.90 11.97
C SER A 207 3.40 37.30 11.27
N GLY A 208 3.14 38.60 11.14
CA GLY A 208 2.03 39.14 10.36
C GLY A 208 2.16 38.83 8.86
N ALA A 209 3.37 38.92 8.31
CA ALA A 209 3.66 38.53 6.92
C ALA A 209 3.49 37.01 6.69
N LEU A 210 3.79 36.19 7.71
CA LEU A 210 3.59 34.74 7.69
C LEU A 210 2.13 34.33 7.95
N HIS A 211 1.28 35.23 8.45
CA HIS A 211 -0.12 34.93 8.78
C HIS A 211 -0.90 34.40 7.57
N SER A 212 -0.70 35.00 6.38
CA SER A 212 -1.33 34.53 5.13
C SER A 212 -0.86 33.12 4.71
N PHE A 213 0.35 32.73 5.13
CA PHE A 213 0.88 31.40 4.92
C PHE A 213 0.25 30.40 5.91
N TYR A 214 0.10 30.78 7.18
CA TYR A 214 -0.58 29.96 8.18
C TYR A 214 -2.08 29.78 7.89
N GLU A 215 -2.78 30.80 7.38
CA GLU A 215 -4.19 30.68 6.95
C GLU A 215 -4.41 29.62 5.87
N LEU A 216 -3.42 29.37 5.00
CA LEU A 216 -3.47 28.29 4.00
C LEU A 216 -3.42 26.89 4.64
N PHE A 217 -2.85 26.77 5.85
CA PHE A 217 -2.82 25.52 6.62
C PHE A 217 -3.98 25.39 7.62
N ASP A 218 -4.48 26.51 8.16
CA ASP A 218 -5.52 26.53 9.20
C ASP A 218 -6.92 26.13 8.67
N LYS A 219 -7.26 26.47 7.43
CA LYS A 219 -8.46 25.94 6.77
C LYS A 219 -8.17 24.58 6.13
N SER A 220 -7.71 23.64 6.94
CA SER A 220 -7.46 22.29 6.42
C SER A 220 -8.78 21.69 5.96
N ASN A 221 -8.88 21.36 4.67
CA ASN A 221 -10.02 20.66 4.09
C ASN A 221 -10.21 19.25 4.68
N THR A 222 -9.42 18.84 5.67
CA THR A 222 -9.45 17.48 6.24
C THR A 222 -10.77 17.17 6.92
N ALA A 223 -11.37 18.12 7.65
CA ALA A 223 -12.69 17.93 8.26
C ALA A 223 -13.77 17.69 7.20
N LEU A 224 -13.77 18.50 6.13
CA LEU A 224 -14.69 18.36 5.00
C LEU A 224 -14.43 17.05 4.23
N ILE A 225 -13.17 16.68 4.00
CA ILE A 225 -12.80 15.41 3.36
C ILE A 225 -13.29 14.23 4.21
N ASN A 226 -13.10 14.27 5.53
CA ASN A 226 -13.57 13.21 6.43
C ASN A 226 -15.09 13.10 6.38
N GLU A 227 -15.82 14.20 6.42
CA GLU A 227 -17.28 14.21 6.29
C GLU A 227 -17.72 13.59 4.94
N ILE A 228 -17.10 13.97 3.83
CA ILE A 228 -17.37 13.42 2.50
C ILE A 228 -17.13 11.90 2.46
N LEU A 229 -16.07 11.42 3.13
CA LEU A 229 -15.71 10.00 3.19
C LEU A 229 -16.66 9.21 4.10
N GLU A 230 -17.04 9.75 5.25
CA GLU A 230 -18.00 9.14 6.17
C GLU A 230 -19.36 8.95 5.50
N GLN A 231 -19.83 9.97 4.78
CA GLN A 231 -21.08 9.89 4.03
C GLN A 231 -21.01 8.88 2.87
N ALA A 232 -19.88 8.82 2.16
CA ALA A 232 -19.69 7.81 1.12
C ALA A 232 -19.78 6.39 1.69
N ASN A 233 -19.21 6.18 2.88
CA ASN A 233 -19.28 4.90 3.58
C ASN A 233 -20.69 4.56 4.05
N LEU A 234 -21.43 5.55 4.57
CA LEU A 234 -22.83 5.39 5.02
C LEU A 234 -23.76 4.93 3.89
N TYR A 235 -23.53 5.40 2.66
CA TYR A 235 -24.28 4.98 1.47
C TYR A 235 -23.64 3.82 0.69
N HIS A 236 -22.65 3.14 1.28
CA HIS A 236 -21.94 2.00 0.69
C HIS A 236 -21.35 2.28 -0.71
N LEU A 237 -20.80 3.49 -0.90
CA LEU A 237 -20.18 3.90 -2.15
C LEU A 237 -18.68 3.57 -2.14
N SER A 238 -18.17 3.08 -3.27
CA SER A 238 -16.74 2.88 -3.47
C SER A 238 -16.17 4.02 -4.29
N LEU A 239 -15.43 4.92 -3.63
CA LEU A 239 -14.81 6.08 -4.27
C LEU A 239 -13.54 5.68 -5.03
N ALA A 240 -13.48 6.04 -6.31
CA ALA A 240 -12.29 5.89 -7.15
C ALA A 240 -11.40 7.13 -7.08
N SER A 241 -11.99 8.33 -7.02
CA SER A 241 -11.26 9.58 -6.87
C SER A 241 -12.05 10.61 -6.08
N LEU A 242 -11.38 11.32 -5.18
CA LEU A 242 -11.90 12.49 -4.48
C LEU A 242 -10.91 13.65 -4.67
N SER A 243 -11.39 14.76 -5.21
CA SER A 243 -10.62 15.99 -5.36
C SER A 243 -11.39 17.16 -4.76
N VAL A 244 -10.78 17.82 -3.78
CA VAL A 244 -11.31 19.01 -3.12
C VAL A 244 -10.32 20.15 -3.36
N GLY A 245 -10.71 21.11 -4.20
CA GLY A 245 -9.95 22.32 -4.50
C GLY A 245 -10.67 23.58 -4.00
N LYS A 246 -10.09 24.75 -4.25
CA LYS A 246 -10.72 26.05 -3.93
C LYS A 246 -12.05 26.20 -4.68
N GLY A 247 -13.15 25.87 -4.00
CA GLY A 247 -14.51 25.95 -4.52
C GLY A 247 -14.86 24.91 -5.58
N LYS A 248 -14.08 23.83 -5.74
CA LYS A 248 -14.38 22.73 -6.67
C LYS A 248 -14.34 21.40 -5.93
N LEU A 249 -15.39 20.61 -6.07
CA LEU A 249 -15.49 19.25 -5.58
C LEU A 249 -15.64 18.31 -6.76
N THR A 250 -14.86 17.25 -6.83
CA THR A 250 -15.07 16.18 -7.81
C THR A 250 -14.93 14.83 -7.13
N VAL A 251 -15.99 14.04 -7.18
CA VAL A 251 -16.07 12.71 -6.61
C VAL A 251 -16.44 11.74 -7.72
N SER A 252 -15.63 10.70 -7.94
CA SER A 252 -15.97 9.61 -8.86
C SER A 252 -15.88 8.27 -8.15
N GLY A 253 -16.71 7.32 -8.56
CA GLY A 253 -16.80 6.04 -7.89
C GLY A 253 -17.81 5.09 -8.49
N THR A 254 -18.11 4.03 -7.74
CA THR A 254 -19.12 3.03 -8.06
C THR A 254 -20.10 2.85 -6.92
N ALA A 255 -21.35 2.62 -7.27
CA ALA A 255 -22.44 2.30 -6.35
C ALA A 255 -23.11 0.98 -6.75
N SER A 256 -23.68 0.29 -5.78
CA SER A 256 -24.57 -0.86 -6.00
C SER A 256 -25.97 -0.45 -6.45
N ASP A 257 -26.38 0.79 -6.17
CA ASP A 257 -27.73 1.28 -6.41
C ASP A 257 -27.72 2.73 -6.92
N TRP A 258 -28.65 3.04 -7.82
CA TRP A 258 -28.89 4.36 -8.39
C TRP A 258 -29.32 5.38 -7.33
N ASP A 259 -30.10 4.95 -6.34
CA ASP A 259 -30.64 5.81 -5.31
C ASP A 259 -29.57 6.31 -4.33
N ASN A 260 -28.54 5.49 -4.07
CA ASN A 260 -27.46 5.85 -3.16
C ASN A 260 -26.61 7.00 -3.72
N CYS A 261 -26.38 7.02 -5.04
CA CYS A 261 -25.72 8.15 -5.72
C CYS A 261 -26.50 9.45 -5.54
N GLN A 262 -27.83 9.37 -5.62
CA GLN A 262 -28.71 10.52 -5.50
C GLN A 262 -28.73 11.06 -4.07
N LYS A 263 -28.91 10.19 -3.07
CA LYS A 263 -28.87 10.54 -1.64
C LYS A 263 -27.54 11.18 -1.26
N TYR A 264 -26.43 10.64 -1.76
CA TYR A 264 -25.10 11.17 -1.52
C TYR A 264 -24.91 12.57 -2.13
N ARG A 265 -25.37 12.78 -3.37
CA ARG A 265 -25.38 14.11 -4.00
C ARG A 265 -26.21 15.10 -3.17
N ASP A 266 -27.40 14.70 -2.74
CA ASP A 266 -28.30 15.58 -1.98
C ASP A 266 -27.69 15.94 -0.61
N HIS A 267 -26.97 15.01 0.02
CA HIS A 267 -26.19 15.31 1.22
C HIS A 267 -25.08 16.34 0.95
N LEU A 268 -24.27 16.11 -0.08
CA LEU A 268 -23.20 17.04 -0.45
C LEU A 268 -23.72 18.44 -0.81
N SER A 269 -24.97 18.55 -1.30
CA SER A 269 -25.58 19.85 -1.60
C SER A 269 -25.86 20.67 -0.34
N LYS A 270 -26.16 20.00 0.79
CA LYS A 270 -26.34 20.65 2.10
C LYS A 270 -25.04 21.26 2.63
N CYS A 271 -23.88 20.76 2.17
CA CYS A 271 -22.57 21.34 2.47
C CYS A 271 -22.26 22.61 1.65
N GLY A 272 -23.23 23.16 0.89
CA GLY A 272 -23.10 24.42 0.17
C GLY A 272 -22.55 24.30 -1.26
N TYR A 273 -22.49 23.10 -1.83
CA TYR A 273 -22.05 22.89 -3.22
C TYR A 273 -23.22 22.80 -4.19
N SER A 274 -23.11 23.48 -5.33
CA SER A 274 -23.96 23.26 -6.49
C SER A 274 -23.44 22.06 -7.29
N LEU A 275 -24.19 20.96 -7.32
CA LEU A 275 -23.69 19.65 -7.77
C LEU A 275 -24.37 19.16 -9.05
N SER A 276 -23.55 18.72 -10.00
CA SER A 276 -23.95 17.95 -11.19
C SER A 276 -23.56 16.49 -11.01
N LEU A 277 -24.52 15.58 -11.23
CA LEU A 277 -24.35 14.13 -11.11
C LEU A 277 -24.45 13.49 -12.50
N ASN A 278 -23.35 12.94 -12.98
CA ASN A 278 -23.30 12.10 -14.17
C ASN A 278 -23.23 10.62 -13.77
N ARG A 279 -24.07 9.79 -14.38
CA ARG A 279 -24.21 8.36 -14.06
C ARG A 279 -24.09 7.54 -15.34
N ARG A 280 -23.37 6.43 -15.27
CA ARG A 280 -23.20 5.48 -16.37
C ARG A 280 -23.32 4.06 -15.83
N GLU A 281 -24.26 3.30 -16.36
CA GLU A 281 -24.40 1.89 -16.05
C GLU A 281 -23.40 1.06 -16.87
N SER A 282 -22.76 0.10 -16.22
CA SER A 282 -22.00 -0.93 -16.93
C SER A 282 -22.87 -2.16 -17.11
N LEU A 283 -23.12 -2.52 -18.37
CA LEU A 283 -23.87 -3.72 -18.76
C LEU A 283 -23.21 -5.03 -18.27
N ALA A 284 -21.93 -4.99 -17.86
CA ALA A 284 -21.16 -6.18 -17.50
C ALA A 284 -21.17 -6.51 -15.99
N ASP A 285 -21.23 -5.51 -15.11
CA ASP A 285 -20.83 -5.67 -13.70
C ASP A 285 -21.92 -5.31 -12.68
N SER A 286 -23.15 -5.00 -13.12
CA SER A 286 -24.27 -4.56 -12.25
C SER A 286 -23.92 -3.39 -11.32
N LYS A 287 -22.89 -2.60 -11.67
CA LYS A 287 -22.42 -1.44 -10.92
C LYS A 287 -22.75 -0.15 -11.66
N VAL A 288 -23.15 0.84 -10.90
CA VAL A 288 -23.41 2.19 -11.41
C VAL A 288 -22.16 3.03 -11.19
N TYR A 289 -21.50 3.43 -12.27
CA TYR A 289 -20.40 4.39 -12.21
C TYR A 289 -20.98 5.79 -12.11
N PHE A 290 -20.47 6.58 -11.16
CA PHE A 290 -20.93 7.95 -10.97
C PHE A 290 -19.76 8.92 -10.94
N THR A 291 -20.06 10.16 -11.34
CA THR A 291 -19.18 11.30 -11.18
C THR A 291 -20.02 12.49 -10.72
N ILE A 292 -19.73 12.99 -9.53
CA ILE A 292 -20.33 14.19 -8.95
C ILE A 292 -19.30 15.31 -9.08
N THR A 293 -19.70 16.39 -9.75
CA THR A 293 -18.90 17.61 -9.86
C THR A 293 -19.64 18.75 -9.20
N GLY A 294 -18.95 19.51 -8.36
CA GLY A 294 -19.55 20.55 -7.52
C GLY A 294 -18.75 21.83 -7.53
N HIS A 295 -19.45 22.95 -7.49
CA HIS A 295 -18.87 24.27 -7.26
C HIS A 295 -19.42 24.88 -5.97
N PHE A 296 -18.53 25.42 -5.13
CA PHE A 296 -18.91 26.21 -3.96
C PHE A 296 -19.32 27.61 -4.46
N GLY A 297 -20.44 28.17 -4.00
CA GLY A 297 -21.22 29.28 -4.60
C GLY A 297 -20.44 30.43 -5.28
N ASN A 298 -20.96 31.11 -6.30
CA ASN A 298 -22.37 31.43 -6.60
C ASN A 298 -22.77 31.07 -8.05
N ALA A 299 -23.90 30.37 -8.21
CA ALA A 299 -24.82 30.68 -9.29
C ALA A 299 -25.92 31.54 -8.65
N GLU A 300 -26.16 32.71 -9.25
CA GLU A 300 -27.00 33.84 -8.82
C GLU A 300 -28.16 33.56 -7.86
#